data_AF-A0A923YSU9-F1
#
_entry.id   AF-A0A923YSU9-F1
#
_cell.length_a   1.000
_cell.length_b   1.000
_cell.length_c   1.000
_cell.angle_alpha   90.00
_cell.angle_beta   90.00
_cell.angle_gamma   90.00
#
_symmetry.space_group_name_H-M   'P 1'
#
loop_
_entity.id
_entity.type
_entity.pdbx_description
1 polymer ?
#
loop_
_entity_poly.entity_id
_entity_poly.type
_entity_poly.pdbx_seq_one_letter_code
_entity_poly.pdbx_strand_id
1 'polypeptide(L)' 'SIAHRLSTIADSDRILVLDQGRLAEAGSHFELLRRDGLYAEMWARQANEQDEVVG' A
#
# COMPACT_ATOMS: atom_id res chain seq x y z
N SER A 1 5.23 10.35 -14.19
CA SER A 1 3.91 9.71 -14.28
C SER A 1 3.46 9.46 -12.86
N ILE A 2 2.67 10.37 -12.29
CA ILE A 2 2.12 10.23 -10.94
C ILE A 2 1.04 9.16 -11.08
N ALA A 3 1.24 8.01 -10.41
CA ALA A 3 0.53 6.77 -10.69
C ALA A 3 -1.00 6.95 -10.66
N HIS A 4 -1.66 6.72 -11.80
CA HIS A 4 -3.11 6.86 -11.94
C HIS A 4 -3.87 5.56 -11.67
N ARG A 5 -3.19 4.47 -11.29
CA ARG A 5 -3.80 3.23 -10.80
C ARG A 5 -2.89 2.58 -9.76
N LEU A 6 -3.46 2.19 -8.63
CA LEU A 6 -2.78 1.56 -7.50
C LEU A 6 -2.03 0.26 -7.89
N SER A 7 -2.41 -0.36 -9.02
CA SER A 7 -1.71 -1.50 -9.63
C SER A 7 -0.28 -1.22 -10.07
N THR A 8 0.13 0.04 -10.24
CA THR A 8 1.54 0.39 -10.51
C THR A 8 2.41 0.41 -9.23
N ILE A 9 1.79 0.54 -8.06
CA ILE A 9 2.51 0.54 -6.77
C ILE A 9 2.83 -0.90 -6.34
N ALA A 10 1.96 -1.86 -6.64
CA ALA A 10 2.21 -3.27 -6.39
C ALA A 10 3.42 -3.82 -7.19
N ASP A 11 3.65 -3.28 -8.40
CA ASP A 11 4.80 -3.59 -9.25
C ASP A 11 6.04 -2.73 -8.93
N SER A 12 5.98 -1.86 -7.91
CA SER A 12 7.15 -1.06 -7.54
C SER A 12 8.19 -1.92 -6.82
N ASP A 13 9.44 -1.84 -7.28
CA ASP A 13 10.58 -2.56 -6.69
C ASP A 13 10.72 -2.30 -5.18
N ARG A 14 10.26 -1.13 -4.71
CA ARG A 14 10.28 -0.75 -3.30
C ARG A 14 9.21 0.28 -2.96
N ILE A 15 8.52 0.03 -1.86
CA ILE A 15 7.53 0.91 -1.25
C ILE A 15 8.12 1.49 0.04
N LEU A 16 7.89 2.78 0.28
CA LEU A 16 8.29 3.50 1.48
C LEU A 16 7.03 4.04 2.17
N VAL A 17 6.79 3.59 3.40
CA VAL A 17 5.67 4.04 4.23
C VAL A 17 6.18 5.08 5.20
N LEU A 18 5.60 6.26 5.12
CA LEU A 18 5.92 7.37 6.02
C LEU A 18 4.82 7.51 7.06
N ASP A 19 5.21 7.57 8.33
CA ASP A 19 4.33 7.94 9.45
C ASP A 19 4.95 9.08 10.25
N GLN A 20 4.15 10.08 10.61
CA GLN A 20 4.58 11.28 11.34
C GLN A 20 5.85 11.95 10.76
N GLY A 21 6.00 11.94 9.43
CA GLY A 21 7.16 12.51 8.75
C GLY A 21 8.45 11.69 8.86
N ARG A 22 8.36 10.42 9.28
CA ARG A 22 9.49 9.48 9.38
C ARG A 22 9.19 8.21 8.59
N LEU A 23 10.25 7.53 8.15
CA LEU A 23 10.13 6.22 7.52
C LEU A 23 9.72 5.19 8.57
N ALA A 24 8.48 4.72 8.48
CA ALA A 24 7.94 3.68 9.34
C ALA A 24 8.30 2.29 8.79
N GLU A 25 8.06 2.06 7.50
CA GLU A 25 8.32 0.79 6.85
C GLU A 25 8.87 0.97 5.43
N ALA A 26 9.68 0.00 5.00
CA ALA A 26 10.20 -0.06 3.64
C ALA A 26 10.36 -1.51 3.19
N GLY A 27 9.99 -1.79 1.94
CA GLY A 27 10.06 -3.12 1.34
C GLY A 27 9.23 -3.22 0.08
N SER A 28 9.26 -4.38 -0.57
CA SER A 28 8.30 -4.70 -1.64
C SER A 28 6.88 -4.85 -1.07
N HIS A 29 5.87 -4.77 -1.93
CA HIS A 29 4.47 -5.02 -1.57
C HIS A 29 4.30 -6.32 -0.78
N PHE A 30 4.91 -7.41 -1.24
CA PHE A 30 4.80 -8.73 -0.60
C PHE A 30 5.46 -8.78 0.78
N GLU A 31 6.60 -8.10 0.96
CA GLU A 31 7.29 -8.02 2.25
C GLU A 31 6.50 -7.21 3.26
N LEU A 32 5.92 -6.09 2.83
CA LEU A 32 5.12 -5.23 3.69
C LEU A 32 3.76 -5.87 4.06
N LEU A 33 3.13 -6.57 3.13
CA LEU A 33 1.92 -7.36 3.43
C LEU A 33 2.20 -8.48 4.44
N ARG A 34 3.33 -9.21 4.28
CA ARG A 34 3.71 -10.26 5.24
C ARG A 34 4.03 -9.75 6.63
N ARG A 35 4.44 -8.49 6.75
CA ARG A 35 4.74 -7.86 8.04
C ARG A 35 3.49 -7.51 8.84
N ASP A 36 2.32 -7.54 8.21
CA ASP A 36 1.04 -7.18 8.82
C ASP A 36 1.11 -5.84 9.58
N GLY A 37 1.87 -4.90 8.98
CA GLY A 37 2.16 -3.59 9.55
C GLY A 37 1.22 -2.50 9.04
N LEU A 38 1.65 -1.25 9.18
CA LEU A 38 0.89 -0.06 8.79
C LEU A 38 0.50 -0.10 7.30
N TYR A 39 1.40 -0.61 6.46
CA TYR A 39 1.12 -0.80 5.04
C TYR A 39 -0.06 -1.75 4.79
N ALA A 40 -0.07 -2.89 5.48
CA ALA A 40 -1.06 -3.94 5.29
C ALA A 40 -2.45 -3.47 5.76
N GLU A 41 -2.50 -2.75 6.88
CA GLU A 41 -3.74 -2.17 7.39
C GLU A 41 -4.31 -1.11 6.42
N MET A 42 -3.47 -0.19 5.92
CA MET A 42 -3.87 0.80 4.93
C MET A 42 -4.37 0.15 3.64
N TRP A 43 -3.67 -0.90 3.18
CA TRP A 43 -4.03 -1.65 1.99
C TRP A 43 -5.37 -2.37 2.14
N ALA A 44 -5.60 -3.05 3.27
CA ALA A 44 -6.86 -3.74 3.55
C ALA A 44 -8.06 -2.78 3.58
N ARG A 45 -7.86 -1.56 4.13
CA ARG A 45 -8.90 -0.51 4.15
C ARG A 45 -9.21 -0.02 2.74
N GLN A 46 -8.19 0.25 1.92
CA GLN A 46 -8.40 0.64 0.52
C GLN A 46 -9.03 -0.45 -0.34
N ALA A 47 -8.71 -1.72 -0.10
CA ALA A 47 -9.31 -2.84 -0.82
C ALA A 47 -10.82 -2.94 -0.54
N ASN A 48 -11.24 -2.75 0.72
CA ASN A 48 -12.66 -2.75 1.09
C ASN A 48 -13.44 -1.55 0.51
N GLU A 49 -12.80 -0.39 0.37
CA GLU A 49 -13.43 0.80 -0.24
C GLU A 49 -13.63 0.65 -1.76
N GLN A 50 -12.87 -0.23 -2.44
CA GLN A 50 -13.02 -0.48 -3.88
C GLN A 50 -14.15 -1.46 -4.23
N ASP A 51 -14.57 -2.32 -3.29
CA ASP A 51 -15.70 -3.24 -3.49
C ASP A 51 -17.08 -2.54 -3.42
N GLU A 52 -17.18 -1.38 -2.76
CA GLU A 52 -18.46 -0.62 -2.67
C GLU A 52 -18.77 0.21 -3.93
N VAL A 53 -17.81 0.42 -4.84
CA VAL A 53 -18.01 1.26 -6.05
C VAL A 53 -18.50 0.44 -7.26
N VAL A 54 -18.72 -0.87 -7.09
CA VAL A 54 -19.22 -1.78 -8.15
C VAL A 54 -20.63 -2.34 -7.82
N GLY A 55 -21.32 -1.77 -6.83
CA GLY A 55 -22.72 -2.08 -6.50
C GLY A 55 -23.73 -1.22 -7.26
#